data_AF-A0A1B1IE60-F1
#
_entry.id   AF-A0A1B1IE60-F1
#
_cell.length_a   1.000
_cell.length_b   1.000
_cell.length_c   1.000
_cell.angle_alpha   90.00
_cell.angle_beta   90.00
_cell.angle_gamma   90.00
#
_symmetry.space_group_name_H-M   'P 1'
#
loop_
_entity.id
_entity.type
_entity.pdbx_description
1 polymer ?
#
loop_
_entity_poly.entity_id
_entity_poly.type
_entity_poly.pdbx_seq_one_letter_code
_entity_poly.pdbx_strand_id
1 'polypeptide(L)' 'MDVYRNLFDDGFLTGTCVTGDMSGDVYIENLSLVRITTKGIGYLEDNSKMKQAYKILKEIKDWLPGM' A
#
# COMPACT_ATOMS: atom_id res chain seq x y z
N MET A 1 3.98 -14.79 -4.91
CA MET A 1 3.63 -13.38 -5.22
C MET A 1 4.05 -12.58 -4.02
N ASP A 2 5.20 -11.92 -4.12
CA ASP A 2 5.85 -11.26 -2.99
C ASP A 2 5.32 -9.83 -2.90
N VAL A 3 4.58 -9.52 -1.83
CA VAL A 3 3.90 -8.23 -1.65
C VAL A 3 4.87 -7.06 -1.81
N TYR A 4 6.09 -7.19 -1.28
CA TYR A 4 7.10 -6.15 -1.41
C TYR A 4 7.52 -5.90 -2.86
N ARG A 5 7.60 -6.93 -3.70
CA ARG A 5 7.93 -6.78 -5.13
C ARG A 5 6.90 -5.93 -5.83
N ASN A 6 5.61 -6.19 -5.60
CA ASN A 6 4.53 -5.37 -6.14
C ASN A 6 4.61 -3.93 -5.63
N LEU A 7 4.98 -3.70 -4.37
CA LEU A 7 5.14 -2.34 -3.86
C LEU A 7 6.24 -1.56 -4.58
N PHE A 8 7.32 -2.20 -5.01
CA PHE A 8 8.35 -1.58 -5.85
C PHE A 8 7.91 -1.46 -7.31
N ASP A 9 7.36 -2.52 -7.91
CA ASP A 9 6.93 -2.56 -9.32
C ASP A 9 5.80 -1.57 -9.59
N ASP A 10 4.84 -1.46 -8.68
CA ASP A 10 3.76 -0.48 -8.74
C ASP A 10 4.24 0.93 -8.35
N GLY A 11 5.49 1.11 -7.94
CA GLY A 11 6.09 2.40 -7.61
C GLY A 11 5.59 3.02 -6.31
N PHE A 12 5.10 2.22 -5.37
CA PHE A 12 4.79 2.66 -4.00
C PHE A 12 6.05 2.79 -3.13
N LEU A 13 7.09 1.99 -3.41
CA LEU A 13 8.41 2.03 -2.79
C LEU A 13 9.51 2.28 -3.83
N THR A 14 10.62 2.87 -3.41
CA THR A 14 11.79 3.20 -4.25
C THR A 14 13.10 3.19 -3.45
N GLY A 15 14.21 3.56 -4.09
CA GLY A 15 15.54 3.69 -3.48
C GLY A 15 16.39 2.41 -3.49
N THR A 16 15.79 1.29 -3.88
CA THR A 16 16.44 -0.01 -4.08
C THR A 16 15.53 -0.91 -4.92
N CYS A 17 15.84 -2.20 -5.05
CA CYS A 17 15.06 -3.21 -5.75
C CYS A 17 14.82 -4.47 -4.91
N VAL A 18 13.90 -5.31 -5.39
CA VAL A 18 13.69 -6.67 -4.91
C VAL A 18 14.44 -7.62 -5.83
N THR A 19 15.29 -8.45 -5.24
CA THR A 19 16.10 -9.44 -5.95
C THR A 19 15.95 -10.82 -5.31
N GLY A 20 16.52 -11.84 -5.92
CA GLY A 20 16.57 -13.17 -5.34
C GLY A 20 17.87 -13.90 -5.65
N ASP A 21 18.15 -14.91 -4.85
CA ASP A 21 19.35 -15.74 -5.01
C ASP A 21 19.09 -17.01 -5.83
N MET A 22 20.12 -17.81 -6.03
CA MET A 22 20.04 -19.08 -6.77
C MET A 22 19.26 -20.17 -6.03
N SER A 23 19.02 -19.99 -4.73
CA SER A 23 18.22 -20.90 -3.88
C SER A 23 16.73 -20.60 -4.00
N GLY A 24 16.36 -19.48 -4.62
CA GLY A 24 14.99 -19.02 -4.77
C GLY A 24 14.51 -18.11 -3.65
N ASP A 25 15.40 -17.67 -2.76
CA ASP A 25 15.06 -16.72 -1.70
C ASP A 25 14.96 -15.31 -2.27
N VAL A 26 13.87 -14.61 -1.94
CA VAL A 26 13.58 -13.24 -2.41
C VAL A 26 13.79 -12.25 -1.26
N TYR A 27 14.53 -11.18 -1.52
CA TYR A 27 14.83 -10.16 -0.52
C TYR A 27 14.93 -8.76 -1.12
N ILE A 28 14.81 -7.75 -0.25
CA ILE A 28 15.02 -6.34 -0.60
C ILE A 28 16.52 -6.06 -0.48
N GLU A 29 17.14 -5.60 -1.55
CA GLU A 29 18.55 -5.18 -1.51
C GLU A 29 18.68 -3.89 -0.68
N ASN A 30 19.73 -3.74 0.13
CA ASN A 30 20.03 -2.49 0.85
C ASN A 30 18.81 -1.85 1.55
N LEU A 31 18.22 -2.54 2.52
CA LEU A 31 16.99 -2.11 3.21
C LEU A 31 17.02 -0.66 3.75
N SER A 32 18.20 -0.16 4.12
CA SER A 32 18.39 1.22 4.60
C SER A 32 18.11 2.30 3.55
N LEU A 33 18.11 1.94 2.26
CA LEU A 33 17.84 2.85 1.14
C LEU A 33 16.37 2.88 0.73
N VAL A 34 15.52 2.02 1.28
CA VAL A 34 14.08 2.00 0.96
C VAL A 34 13.43 3.33 1.33
N ARG A 35 12.69 3.91 0.39
CA ARG A 35 11.88 5.12 0.58
C ARG A 35 10.47 4.87 0.10
N ILE A 36 9.49 5.44 0.80
CA ILE A 36 8.11 5.51 0.30
C ILE A 36 8.01 6.64 -0.73
N THR A 37 7.30 6.39 -1.84
CA THR A 37 7.07 7.41 -2.86
C THR A 37 5.85 8.26 -2.49
N THR A 38 5.66 9.39 -3.16
CA THR A 38 4.43 10.20 -3.04
C THR A 38 3.19 9.38 -3.41
N LYS A 39 3.28 8.46 -4.38
CA LYS A 39 2.21 7.52 -4.74
C LYS A 39 1.92 6.54 -3.59
N GLY A 40 2.96 6.02 -2.94
CA GLY A 40 2.85 5.17 -1.75
C GLY A 40 2.16 5.87 -0.59
N ILE A 41 2.54 7.13 -0.32
CA ILE A 41 1.89 7.97 0.70
C ILE A 41 0.41 8.16 0.37
N GLY A 42 0.07 8.56 -0.86
CA GLY A 42 -1.34 8.74 -1.27
C GLY A 42 -2.17 7.47 -1.13
N TYR A 43 -1.62 6.30 -1.47
CA TYR A 43 -2.29 5.02 -1.27
C TYR A 43 -2.58 4.73 0.21
N LEU A 44 -1.63 5.03 1.11
CA LEU A 44 -1.84 4.89 2.54
C LEU A 44 -2.87 5.89 3.05
N GLU A 45 -2.86 7.13 2.57
CA GLU A 45 -3.82 8.17 2.98
C GLU A 45 -5.26 7.80 2.58
N ASP A 46 -5.46 7.35 1.34
CA ASP A 46 -6.77 6.92 0.83
C ASP A 46 -7.32 5.67 1.54
N ASN A 47 -6.43 4.79 2.01
CA ASN A 47 -6.83 3.51 2.58
C ASN A 47 -6.74 3.42 4.11
N SER A 48 -6.09 4.36 4.81
CA SER A 48 -5.84 4.21 6.26
C SER A 48 -6.99 4.67 7.15
N LYS A 49 -7.71 5.73 6.78
CA LYS A 49 -8.77 6.34 7.61
C LYS A 49 -9.96 6.83 6.78
N MET A 50 -9.74 7.22 5.53
CA MET A 50 -10.78 7.61 4.59
C MET A 50 -11.75 6.48 4.28
N LYS A 51 -11.26 5.24 4.10
CA LYS A 51 -12.13 4.05 3.98
C LYS A 51 -13.01 3.84 5.22
N GLN A 52 -12.48 4.10 6.41
CA GLN A 52 -13.17 3.90 7.68
C GLN A 52 -14.26 4.96 7.91
N ALA A 53 -13.97 6.23 7.63
CA ALA A 53 -14.94 7.31 7.63
C ALA A 53 -16.01 7.14 6.55
N TYR A 54 -15.62 6.70 5.34
CA TYR A 54 -16.56 6.41 4.26
C TYR A 54 -17.53 5.29 4.63
N LYS A 55 -17.07 4.29 5.38
CA LYS A 55 -17.91 3.20 5.89
C LYS A 55 -18.89 3.68 6.96
N ILE A 56 -18.42 4.48 7.91
CA ILE A 56 -19.27 5.06 8.97
C ILE A 56 -20.34 5.97 8.36
N LEU A 57 -19.97 6.84 7.42
CA LEU A 57 -20.90 7.73 6.73
C LEU A 57 -21.89 6.97 5.86
N LYS A 58 -21.46 5.88 5.21
CA LYS A 58 -22.36 5.01 4.45
C LYS A 58 -23.36 4.28 5.36
N GLU A 59 -22.92 3.78 6.50
CA GLU A 59 -23.79 3.13 7.51
C GLU A 59 -24.81 4.11 8.11
N ILE A 60 -24.39 5.34 8.41
CA ILE A 60 -25.29 6.41 8.88
C ILE A 60 -26.27 6.83 7.77
N LYS A 61 -25.81 6.91 6.53
CA LYS A 61 -26.64 7.24 5.36
C LYS A 61 -27.64 6.12 5.03
N ASP A 62 -27.26 4.85 5.17
CA ASP A 62 -28.15 3.71 4.95
C ASP A 62 -29.16 3.53 6.10
N TRP A 63 -28.84 4.04 7.29
CA TRP A 63 -29.77 4.17 8.43
C TRP A 63 -30.72 5.36 8.32
N LEU A 64 -30.33 6.43 7.62
CA LEU A 64 -31.18 7.57 7.31
C LEU A 64 -31.97 7.24 6.05
N PRO A 65 -33.21 6.73 6.17
CA PRO A 65 -33.97 6.31 5.02
C PRO A 65 -34.30 7.55 4.20
N GLY A 66 -33.94 7.51 2.92
CA GLY A 66 -34.73 8.12 1.86
C GLY A 66 -35.63 7.02 1.27
N MET A 67 -36.96 6.98 1.39
CA MET A 67 -37.98 7.92 1.92
C MET A 67 -37.60 9.40 2.05
#